data_AF-A0A2D6GSC0-F1
#
_entry.id   AF-A0A2D6GSC0-F1
#
_cell.length_a   1.000
_cell.length_b   1.000
_cell.length_c   1.000
_cell.angle_alpha   90.00
_cell.angle_beta   90.00
_cell.angle_gamma   90.00
#
_symmetry.space_group_name_H-M   'P 1'
#
loop_
_entity.id
_entity.type
_entity.pdbx_description
1 polymer ?
#
loop_
_entity_poly.entity_id
_entity_poly.type
_entity_poly.pdbx_seq_one_letter_code
_entity_poly.pdbx_strand_id
1 'polypeptide(L)'
;MAPNGRPPLYSDPEFLSEKIDQYFDKLEPGDIPTIAELAFELGFASRNALWEYEKKPEFSDTIKKARLRIEVDRTKRLVQSGTPTAGLIFDLCNNHGYKNPQHLKHSGDDDDDTPIKTVNKIELVAVKPNDNAAD
;
A
#
# COMPACT_ATOMS: atom_id res chain seq x y z
N MET A 1 34.61 19.90 5.70
CA MET A 1 34.10 18.58 6.12
C MET A 1 33.16 18.10 5.03
N ALA A 2 33.53 17.08 4.27
CA ALA A 2 32.57 16.41 3.39
C ALA A 2 31.60 15.60 4.29
N PRO A 3 30.29 15.53 3.98
CA PRO A 3 29.37 14.72 4.77
C PRO A 3 29.82 13.25 4.71
N ASN A 4 30.05 12.64 5.86
CA ASN A 4 30.65 11.29 6.01
C ASN A 4 29.67 10.14 5.67
N GLY A 5 28.85 10.29 4.63
CA GLY A 5 27.88 9.30 4.18
C GLY A 5 28.11 8.86 2.74
N ARG A 6 27.58 7.68 2.38
CA ARG A 6 27.51 7.25 0.97
C ARG A 6 26.76 8.35 0.18
N PRO A 7 27.34 8.87 -0.92
CA PRO A 7 26.65 9.85 -1.75
C PRO A 7 25.27 9.31 -2.20
N PRO A 8 24.24 10.18 -2.25
CA PRO A 8 22.95 9.78 -2.78
C PRO A 8 23.10 9.36 -4.25
N LEU A 9 22.46 8.25 -4.63
CA LEU A 9 22.45 7.75 -6.00
C LEU A 9 21.81 8.75 -6.99
N TYR A 10 20.78 9.48 -6.55
CA TYR A 10 20.10 10.52 -7.31
C TYR A 10 20.27 11.85 -6.57
N SER A 11 20.73 12.87 -7.30
CA SER A 11 20.81 14.26 -6.82
C SER A 11 19.79 15.18 -7.46
N ASP A 12 19.14 14.73 -8.54
CA ASP A 12 18.16 15.49 -9.31
C ASP A 12 16.79 14.78 -9.24
N PRO A 13 15.74 15.46 -8.72
CA PRO A 13 14.40 14.89 -8.63
C PRO A 13 13.74 14.66 -9.99
N GLU A 14 14.07 15.46 -11.01
CA GLU A 14 13.51 15.28 -12.36
C GLU A 14 14.06 14.00 -12.98
N PHE A 15 15.38 13.79 -12.89
CA PHE A 15 16.00 12.54 -13.34
C PHE A 15 15.47 11.30 -12.60
N LEU A 16 15.22 11.41 -11.28
CA LEU A 16 14.58 10.33 -10.54
C LEU A 16 13.15 10.06 -11.04
N SER A 17 12.37 11.12 -11.30
CA SER A 17 11.02 10.99 -11.85
C SER A 17 11.03 10.31 -13.21
N GLU A 18 11.95 10.69 -14.10
CA GLU A 18 12.11 10.07 -15.40
C GLU A 18 12.41 8.57 -15.29
N LYS A 19 13.27 8.18 -14.34
CA LYS A 19 13.57 6.75 -14.11
C LYS A 19 12.39 5.97 -13.55
N ILE A 20 11.59 6.60 -12.69
CA ILE A 20 10.36 6.01 -12.19
C ILE A 20 9.36 5.84 -13.34
N ASP A 21 9.18 6.84 -14.18
CA ASP A 21 8.28 6.77 -15.33
C ASP A 21 8.75 5.68 -16.32
N GLN A 22 10.06 5.62 -16.61
CA GLN A 22 10.65 4.54 -17.41
C GLN A 22 10.40 3.14 -16.85
N TYR A 23 10.33 2.95 -15.53
CA TYR A 23 9.97 1.66 -14.95
C TYR A 23 8.51 1.31 -15.27
N PHE A 24 7.58 2.23 -15.00
CA PHE A 24 6.16 1.96 -15.20
C PHE A 24 5.77 1.86 -16.68
N ASP A 25 6.45 2.58 -17.57
CA ASP A 25 6.19 2.53 -19.02
C ASP A 25 6.64 1.22 -19.65
N LYS A 26 7.51 0.45 -18.98
CA LYS A 26 7.93 -0.89 -19.40
C LYS A 26 6.98 -2.00 -18.95
N LEU A 27 6.02 -1.70 -18.08
CA LEU A 27 5.10 -2.71 -17.56
C LEU A 27 4.11 -3.11 -18.65
N GLU A 28 3.99 -4.42 -18.86
CA GLU A 28 3.05 -5.02 -19.79
C GLU A 28 1.71 -5.32 -19.12
N PRO A 29 0.62 -5.50 -19.90
CA PRO A 29 -0.66 -5.91 -19.36
C PRO A 29 -0.57 -7.20 -18.55
N GLY A 30 -0.82 -7.10 -17.24
CA GLY A 30 -0.76 -8.22 -16.30
C GLY A 30 0.31 -8.05 -15.23
N ASP A 31 1.36 -7.27 -15.51
CA ASP A 31 2.45 -7.02 -14.57
C ASP A 31 1.94 -6.38 -13.27
N ILE A 32 2.60 -6.75 -12.17
CA ILE A 32 2.22 -6.35 -10.82
C ILE A 32 3.36 -5.52 -10.26
N PRO A 33 3.32 -4.18 -10.37
CA PRO A 33 4.41 -3.36 -9.87
C PRO A 33 4.53 -3.51 -8.36
N THR A 34 5.75 -3.56 -7.82
CA THR A 34 5.98 -3.63 -6.37
C THR A 34 6.98 -2.57 -5.92
N ILE A 35 6.91 -2.17 -4.65
CA ILE A 35 7.88 -1.22 -4.07
C ILE A 35 9.32 -1.79 -4.14
N ALA A 36 9.45 -3.10 -3.94
CA ALA A 36 10.76 -3.77 -3.98
C ALA A 36 11.36 -3.75 -5.39
N GLU A 37 10.54 -4.07 -6.40
CA GLU A 37 10.96 -4.04 -7.81
C GLU A 37 11.30 -2.63 -8.28
N LEU A 38 10.46 -1.64 -7.97
CA LEU A 38 10.77 -0.24 -8.26
C LEU A 38 12.12 0.18 -7.67
N ALA A 39 12.38 -0.18 -6.40
CA ALA A 39 13.65 0.14 -5.77
C ALA A 39 14.84 -0.56 -6.46
N PHE A 40 14.65 -1.82 -6.87
CA PHE A 40 15.66 -2.60 -7.58
C PHE A 40 15.99 -1.99 -8.95
N GLU A 41 14.96 -1.64 -9.74
CA GLU A 41 15.10 -1.02 -11.06
C GLU A 41 15.75 0.37 -11.01
N LEU A 42 15.52 1.11 -9.92
CA LEU A 42 16.22 2.38 -9.64
C LEU A 42 17.66 2.17 -9.14
N GLY A 43 18.15 0.93 -9.04
CA GLY A 43 19.52 0.61 -8.62
C GLY A 43 19.77 0.72 -7.12
N PHE A 44 18.72 0.75 -6.30
CA PHE A 44 18.88 0.72 -4.84
C PHE A 44 19.07 -0.71 -4.32
N ALA A 45 19.88 -0.84 -3.26
CA ALA A 45 20.10 -2.12 -2.59
C ALA A 45 18.98 -2.49 -1.59
N SER A 46 18.05 -1.57 -1.33
CA SER A 46 16.94 -1.79 -0.40
C SER A 46 15.80 -0.83 -0.70
N ARG A 47 14.55 -1.32 -0.59
CA ARG A 47 13.33 -0.50 -0.67
C ARG A 47 13.33 0.67 0.32
N ASN A 48 14.06 0.55 1.43
CA ASN A 48 14.16 1.60 2.44
C ASN A 48 14.75 2.90 1.87
N ALA A 49 15.56 2.81 0.81
CA ALA A 49 16.08 3.98 0.12
C ALA A 49 14.95 4.89 -0.35
N LEU A 50 13.82 4.36 -0.83
CA LEU A 50 12.69 5.18 -1.28
C LEU A 50 12.15 6.04 -0.13
N TRP A 51 12.03 5.50 1.09
CA TRP A 51 11.58 6.29 2.25
C TRP A 51 12.62 7.32 2.70
N GLU A 52 13.91 7.02 2.60
CA GLU A 52 14.95 8.02 2.89
C GLU A 52 14.94 9.17 1.87
N TYR A 53 14.60 8.89 0.61
CA TYR A 53 14.37 9.92 -0.40
C TYR A 53 13.06 10.67 -0.13
N GLU A 54 11.99 9.99 0.26
CA GLU A 54 10.70 10.63 0.57
C GLU A 54 10.81 11.67 1.70
N LYS A 55 11.73 11.47 2.65
CA LYS A 55 12.01 12.44 3.73
C LYS A 55 12.66 13.75 3.24
N LYS A 56 13.25 13.75 2.04
CA LYS A 56 13.89 14.92 1.46
C LYS A 56 12.84 15.74 0.69
N PRO A 57 12.64 17.04 1.00
CA PRO A 57 11.58 17.83 0.38
C PRO A 57 11.60 17.82 -1.15
N GLU A 58 12.78 17.83 -1.75
CA GLU A 58 12.94 17.85 -3.21
C GLU A 58 12.54 16.53 -3.89
N PHE A 59 12.53 15.41 -3.16
CA PHE A 59 12.15 14.09 -3.69
C PHE A 59 10.81 13.57 -3.14
N SER A 60 10.27 14.19 -2.08
CA SER A 60 9.04 13.78 -1.38
C SER A 60 7.91 13.46 -2.36
N ASP A 61 7.61 14.40 -3.24
CA ASP A 61 6.42 14.31 -4.10
C ASP A 61 6.61 13.27 -5.20
N THR A 62 7.83 13.17 -5.75
CA THR A 62 8.23 12.14 -6.71
C THR A 62 8.04 10.74 -6.11
N ILE A 63 8.54 10.49 -4.89
CA ILE A 63 8.39 9.18 -4.24
C ILE A 63 6.94 8.89 -3.87
N LYS A 64 6.21 9.87 -3.32
CA LYS A 64 4.78 9.70 -2.99
C LYS A 64 3.94 9.37 -4.22
N LYS A 65 4.19 10.04 -5.35
CA LYS A 65 3.52 9.76 -6.63
C LYS A 65 3.81 8.33 -7.12
N ALA A 66 5.06 7.88 -7.03
CA ALA A 66 5.43 6.51 -7.39
C ALA A 66 4.71 5.47 -6.53
N ARG A 67 4.68 5.67 -5.20
CA ARG A 67 3.96 4.80 -4.26
C ARG A 67 2.46 4.79 -4.52
N LEU A 68 1.88 5.95 -4.83
CA LEU A 68 0.46 6.07 -5.17
C LEU A 68 0.11 5.28 -6.44
N ARG A 69 0.99 5.25 -7.46
CA ARG A 69 0.76 4.43 -8.67
C ARG A 69 0.65 2.93 -8.34
N ILE A 70 1.51 2.44 -7.44
CA ILE A 70 1.46 1.05 -6.96
C ILE A 70 0.17 0.82 -6.16
N GLU A 71 -0.22 1.77 -5.31
CA GLU A 71 -1.47 1.69 -4.54
C GLU A 71 -2.72 1.63 -5.44
N VAL A 72 -2.73 2.41 -6.52
CA VAL A 72 -3.81 2.38 -7.53
C VAL A 72 -3.93 1.00 -8.17
N ASP A 73 -2.81 0.32 -8.47
CA ASP A 73 -2.85 -1.07 -8.94
C ASP A 73 -3.48 -2.00 -7.88
N ARG A 74 -3.02 -1.92 -6.62
CA ARG A 74 -3.54 -2.77 -5.54
C ARG A 74 -5.03 -2.59 -5.30
N THR A 75 -5.49 -1.36 -5.25
CA THR A 75 -6.91 -1.02 -5.04
C THR A 75 -7.78 -1.46 -6.22
N LYS A 76 -7.32 -1.31 -7.47
CA LYS A 76 -8.01 -1.85 -8.66
C LYS A 76 -8.12 -3.38 -8.60
N ARG A 77 -7.04 -4.07 -8.28
CA ARG A 77 -7.04 -5.54 -8.15
C ARG A 77 -7.92 -6.00 -6.99
N LEU A 78 -8.01 -5.23 -5.91
CA LEU A 78 -8.82 -5.58 -4.74
C LEU A 78 -10.32 -5.68 -5.07
N VAL A 79 -10.80 -4.82 -5.96
CA VAL A 79 -12.21 -4.83 -6.41
C VAL A 79 -12.46 -5.77 -7.60
N GLN A 80 -11.41 -6.33 -8.19
CA GLN A 80 -11.51 -7.26 -9.31
C GLN A 80 -11.80 -8.69 -8.84
N SER A 81 -12.74 -9.37 -9.49
CA SER A 81 -13.04 -10.77 -9.20
C SER A 81 -11.85 -11.70 -9.53
N GLY A 82 -11.64 -12.71 -8.70
CA GLY A 82 -10.60 -13.73 -8.92
C GLY A 82 -9.19 -13.33 -8.47
N THR A 83 -9.01 -12.18 -7.83
CA THR A 83 -7.73 -11.78 -7.25
C THR A 83 -7.58 -12.29 -5.80
N PRO A 84 -6.36 -12.57 -5.32
CA PRO A 84 -6.12 -12.95 -3.93
C PRO A 84 -6.35 -11.78 -2.96
N THR A 85 -7.61 -11.53 -2.59
CA THR A 85 -8.04 -10.39 -1.74
C THR A 85 -7.25 -10.30 -0.43
N ALA A 86 -6.99 -11.44 0.24
CA ALA A 86 -6.25 -11.47 1.50
C ALA A 86 -4.79 -10.94 1.34
N GLY A 87 -4.12 -11.29 0.24
CA GLY A 87 -2.77 -10.80 -0.06
C GLY A 87 -2.77 -9.30 -0.35
N LEU A 88 -3.77 -8.80 -1.08
CA LEU A 88 -3.92 -7.37 -1.37
C LEU A 88 -4.20 -6.55 -0.10
N ILE A 89 -5.06 -7.04 0.79
CA ILE A 89 -5.30 -6.40 2.10
C ILE A 89 -4.00 -6.36 2.93
N PHE A 90 -3.24 -7.47 2.96
CA PHE A 90 -1.96 -7.54 3.66
C PHE A 90 -0.96 -6.51 3.12
N ASP A 91 -0.85 -6.38 1.80
CA ASP A 91 0.03 -5.39 1.15
C ASP A 91 -0.42 -3.95 1.44
N LEU A 92 -1.70 -3.65 1.29
CA LEU A 92 -2.27 -2.32 1.58
C LEU A 92 -2.03 -1.92 3.04
N CYS A 93 -2.18 -2.83 3.99
CA CYS A 93 -1.94 -2.52 5.40
C CYS A 93 -0.44 -2.29 5.69
N ASN A 94 0.43 -3.16 5.18
CA ASN A 94 1.85 -3.15 5.54
C ASN A 94 2.69 -2.14 4.77
N ASN A 95 2.29 -1.80 3.53
CA ASN A 95 3.08 -0.95 2.63
C ASN A 95 2.41 0.39 2.30
N HIS A 96 1.08 0.48 2.46
CA HIS A 96 0.30 1.67 2.12
C HIS A 96 -0.43 2.30 3.33
N GLY A 97 -0.25 1.76 4.54
CA GLY A 97 -0.76 2.37 5.78
C GLY A 97 -2.26 2.19 6.03
N TYR A 98 -2.92 1.31 5.27
CA TYR A 98 -4.31 0.95 5.53
C TYR A 98 -4.41 0.23 6.88
N LYS A 99 -5.59 0.34 7.52
CA LYS A 99 -5.87 -0.39 8.76
C LYS A 99 -7.00 -1.37 8.51
N ASN A 100 -6.78 -2.62 8.90
CA ASN A 100 -7.80 -3.66 8.93
C ASN A 100 -8.07 -4.07 10.39
N PRO A 101 -8.84 -3.28 11.15
CA PRO A 101 -9.15 -3.59 12.54
C PRO A 101 -9.95 -4.89 12.61
N GLN A 102 -9.46 -5.86 13.39
CA GLN A 102 -10.20 -7.07 13.71
C GLN A 102 -10.83 -6.92 15.09
N HIS A 103 -12.16 -6.87 15.13
CA HIS A 103 -12.90 -6.96 16.40
C HIS A 103 -13.04 -8.43 16.78
N LEU A 104 -12.00 -8.97 17.42
CA LEU A 104 -12.05 -10.31 18.01
C LEU A 104 -12.93 -10.25 19.27
N LYS A 105 -14.19 -10.69 19.16
CA LYS A 105 -14.99 -11.00 20.35
C LYS A 105 -14.52 -12.35 20.89
N HIS A 106 -13.89 -12.34 22.06
CA HIS A 106 -13.68 -13.56 22.83
C HIS A 106 -15.03 -13.89 23.48
N SER A 107 -15.86 -14.70 22.83
CA SER A 107 -17.01 -15.31 23.48
C SER A 107 -16.52 -16.56 24.21
N GLY A 108 -15.92 -16.35 25.38
CA GLY A 108 -15.80 -17.38 26.39
C GLY A 108 -16.83 -17.06 27.46
N ASP A 109 -18.04 -17.61 27.32
CA ASP A 109 -18.76 -17.98 28.53
C ASP A 109 -18.07 -19.26 29.03
N ASP A 110 -17.79 -19.25 30.32
CA ASP A 110 -17.04 -20.21 31.13
C ASP A 110 -17.15 -21.69 30.69
N ASP A 111 -16.02 -22.40 30.80
CA ASP A 111 -15.87 -23.86 30.79
C ASP A 111 -16.21 -24.63 29.49
N ASP A 112 -15.27 -24.68 28.53
CA ASP A 112 -14.86 -25.95 27.90
C ASP A 112 -13.60 -25.77 27.03
N ASP A 113 -12.75 -26.80 26.99
CA ASP A 113 -11.44 -26.89 26.31
C ASP A 113 -11.56 -26.90 24.76
N THR A 114 -12.20 -25.88 24.19
CA THR A 114 -12.47 -25.78 22.76
C THR A 114 -11.57 -24.74 22.09
N PRO A 115 -10.96 -25.05 20.92
CA PRO A 115 -10.06 -24.13 20.25
C PRO A 115 -10.81 -22.92 19.69
N ILE A 116 -10.22 -21.75 19.88
CA ILE A 116 -10.73 -20.44 19.43
C ILE A 116 -11.01 -20.48 17.92
N LYS A 117 -12.26 -20.21 17.53
CA LYS A 117 -12.66 -20.05 16.12
C LYS A 117 -12.74 -18.56 15.77
N THR A 118 -11.87 -18.08 14.90
CA THR A 118 -11.99 -16.72 14.33
C THR A 118 -13.14 -16.70 13.31
N VAL A 119 -14.15 -15.87 13.55
CA VAL A 119 -15.28 -15.68 12.63
C VAL A 119 -15.27 -14.24 12.10
N ASN A 120 -14.96 -14.07 10.81
CA ASN A 120 -15.11 -12.79 10.13
C ASN A 120 -16.57 -12.66 9.65
N LYS A 121 -17.38 -11.84 10.32
CA LYS A 121 -18.77 -11.56 9.91
C LYS A 121 -18.85 -10.15 9.33
N ILE A 122 -19.35 -10.03 8.11
CA ILE A 122 -19.72 -8.76 7.47
C ILE A 122 -21.24 -8.62 7.60
N GLU A 123 -21.73 -7.60 8.30
CA GLU A 123 -23.16 -7.31 8.41
C GLU A 123 -23.51 -6.11 7.52
N LEU A 124 -24.58 -6.25 6.73
CA LEU A 124 -25.13 -5.17 5.91
C LEU A 124 -25.94 -4.24 6.82
N VAL A 125 -25.41 -3.07 7.15
CA VAL A 125 -26.18 -2.05 7.87
C VAL A 125 -27.06 -1.30 6.87
N ALA A 126 -28.36 -1.52 6.93
CA ALA A 126 -29.32 -0.77 6.11
C ALA A 126 -29.31 0.71 6.55
N VAL A 127 -28.95 1.60 5.64
CA VAL A 127 -29.10 3.05 5.82
C VAL A 127 -30.59 3.37 5.73
N LYS A 128 -31.18 3.90 6.83
CA LYS A 128 -32.56 4.38 6.78
C LYS A 128 -32.63 5.62 5.87
N PRO A 129 -33.66 5.75 5.02
CA PRO A 129 -33.84 6.93 4.21
C PRO A 129 -33.94 8.18 5.09
N ASN A 130 -33.31 9.26 4.65
CA ASN A 130 -33.35 10.57 5.30
C ASN A 130 -34.75 11.17 5.09
N ASP A 131 -35.54 11.31 6.16
CA ASP A 131 -36.87 11.92 6.14
C ASP A 131 -36.78 13.45 5.98
N ASN A 132 -36.16 13.91 4.88
CA ASN A 132 -36.16 15.32 4.50
C ASN A 132 -36.51 15.42 3.01
N ALA A 133 -37.80 15.23 2.71
CA ALA A 133 -38.42 15.67 1.47
C ALA A 133 -39.89 16.04 1.73
N ALA A 134 -40.19 17.33 1.57
CA ALA A 134 -41.52 18.00 1.47
C ALA A 134 -42.39 17.98 2.74
N ASP A 135 -43.03 19.06 3.19
CA ASP A 135 -43.34 20.40 2.65
C ASP A 135 -43.64 21.32 3.85
#